data_AF-A0A918WNS5-F1
#
_entry.id   AF-A0A918WNS5-F1
#
_cell.length_a   1.000
_cell.length_b   1.000
_cell.length_c   1.000
_cell.angle_alpha   90.00
_cell.angle_beta   90.00
_cell.angle_gamma   90.00
#
_symmetry.space_group_name_H-M   'P 1'
#
loop_
_entity.id
_entity.type
_entity.pdbx_description
1 polymer ?
#
loop_
_entity_poly.entity_id
_entity_poly.type
_entity_poly.pdbx_seq_one_letter_code
_entity_poly.pdbx_strand_id
1 'polypeptide(L)'
;METLIAISIGLLIASGIYRLLGGSKIDIVVGLVLLSQGANLIILASGGLKQNAPALISKSSRDMADPLPQALVLTAIVIGFGILAFILTLLTRSSDS
;
A
#
# COMPACT_ATOMS: atom_id res chain seq x y z
N MET A 1 18.70 -4.65 -0.16
CA MET A 1 17.30 -4.75 -0.68
C MET A 1 16.56 -3.45 -0.44
N GLU A 2 16.91 -2.73 0.62
CA GLU A 2 16.30 -1.48 1.04
C GLU A 2 16.33 -0.40 -0.06
N THR A 3 17.43 -0.27 -0.80
CA THR A 3 17.55 0.74 -1.88
C THR A 3 16.53 0.50 -3.00
N LEU A 4 16.31 -0.75 -3.39
CA LEU A 4 15.36 -1.09 -4.45
C LEU A 4 13.93 -0.80 -4.00
N ILE A 5 13.59 -1.16 -2.75
CA ILE A 5 12.28 -0.88 -2.15
C ILE A 5 12.07 0.64 -2.00
N ALA A 6 13.09 1.40 -1.60
CA ALA A 6 13.02 2.85 -1.49
C ALA A 6 12.72 3.51 -2.85
N ILE A 7 13.38 3.05 -3.93
CA ILE A 7 13.12 3.52 -5.29
C ILE A 7 11.70 3.15 -5.72
N SER A 8 11.24 1.92 -5.45
CA SER A 8 9.87 1.49 -5.77
C SER A 8 8.82 2.32 -5.03
N ILE A 9 9.02 2.61 -3.75
CA ILE A 9 8.14 3.49 -2.96
C ILE A 9 8.09 4.88 -3.60
N GLY A 10 9.25 5.46 -3.90
CA GLY A 10 9.34 6.78 -4.54
C GLY A 10 8.58 6.83 -5.87
N LEU A 11 8.74 5.81 -6.71
CA LEU A 11 8.03 5.71 -8.00
C LEU A 11 6.53 5.57 -7.83
N LEU A 12 6.05 4.77 -6.88
CA LEU A 12 4.62 4.59 -6.62
C LEU A 12 3.99 5.89 -6.11
N ILE A 13 4.65 6.56 -5.16
CA ILE A 13 4.15 7.83 -4.60
C ILE A 13 4.16 8.93 -5.67
N ALA A 14 5.26 9.08 -6.42
CA ALA A 14 5.36 10.07 -7.49
C ALA A 14 4.32 9.82 -8.59
N SER A 15 4.15 8.57 -9.03
CA SER A 15 3.16 8.20 -10.04
C SER A 15 1.72 8.37 -9.55
N GLY A 16 1.47 8.08 -8.26
CA GLY A 16 0.19 8.28 -7.62
C GLY A 16 -0.20 9.76 -7.56
N ILE A 17 0.72 10.61 -7.12
CA ILE A 17 0.55 12.07 -7.12
C ILE A 17 0.32 12.57 -8.54
N TYR A 18 1.17 12.18 -9.49
CA TYR A 18 1.04 12.59 -10.89
C TYR A 18 -0.32 12.22 -11.49
N ARG A 19 -0.83 11.02 -11.19
CA ARG A 19 -2.18 10.61 -11.60
C ARG A 19 -3.26 11.46 -10.94
N LEU A 20 -3.16 11.79 -9.66
CA LEU A 20 -4.15 12.69 -9.03
C LEU A 20 -4.26 14.06 -9.72
N LEU A 21 -3.19 14.52 -10.38
CA LEU A 21 -3.17 15.74 -11.19
C LEU A 21 -3.76 15.59 -12.61
N GLY A 22 -4.02 14.36 -13.08
CA GLY A 22 -4.44 14.04 -14.46
C GLY A 22 -5.85 14.48 -14.86
N GLY A 23 -6.71 14.82 -13.89
CA GLY A 23 -8.01 15.44 -14.13
C GLY A 23 -9.14 14.48 -14.56
N SER A 24 -8.87 13.20 -14.86
CA SER A 24 -9.93 12.21 -15.12
C SER A 24 -10.42 11.52 -13.84
N LYS A 25 -11.68 11.08 -13.85
CA LYS A 25 -12.25 10.22 -12.78
C LYS A 25 -11.42 8.95 -12.57
N ILE A 26 -10.91 8.36 -13.65
CA ILE A 26 -10.07 7.15 -13.61
C ILE A 26 -8.70 7.47 -13.02
N ASP A 27 -8.16 8.66 -13.30
CA ASP A 27 -6.86 9.08 -12.77
C ASP A 27 -6.89 9.20 -11.25
N ILE A 28 -8.01 9.65 -10.67
CA ILE A 28 -8.22 9.70 -9.23
C ILE A 28 -8.14 8.29 -8.62
N VAL A 29 -8.86 7.33 -9.20
CA VAL A 29 -8.87 5.94 -8.71
C VAL A 29 -7.48 5.32 -8.78
N VAL A 30 -6.82 5.42 -9.93
CA VAL A 30 -5.47 4.87 -10.14
C VAL A 30 -4.46 5.56 -9.23
N GLY A 31 -4.54 6.88 -9.07
CA GLY A 31 -3.68 7.64 -8.17
C GLY A 31 -3.80 7.20 -6.72
N LEU A 32 -5.04 7.03 -6.23
CA LEU A 32 -5.30 6.55 -4.87
C LEU A 32 -4.81 5.11 -4.64
N VAL A 33 -4.98 4.22 -5.62
CA VAL A 33 -4.44 2.84 -5.54
C VAL A 33 -2.92 2.87 -5.44
N LEU A 34 -2.24 3.64 -6.28
CA LEU A 34 -0.77 3.74 -6.26
C LEU A 34 -0.26 4.30 -4.93
N LEU A 35 -0.92 5.33 -4.39
CA LEU A 35 -0.58 5.89 -3.07
C LEU A 35 -0.78 4.87 -1.94
N SER A 36 -1.90 4.12 -1.96
CA SER A 36 -2.17 3.06 -0.98
C SER A 36 -1.09 1.99 -1.00
N GLN A 37 -0.68 1.52 -2.18
CA GLN A 37 0.41 0.56 -2.31
C GLN A 37 1.75 1.12 -1.84
N GLY A 38 2.05 2.40 -2.12
CA GLY A 38 3.24 3.07 -1.60
C GLY A 38 3.25 3.15 -0.08
N ALA A 39 2.13 3.53 0.54
CA ALA A 39 1.96 3.57 1.99
C ALA A 39 2.13 2.17 2.64
N ASN A 40 1.56 1.13 2.03
CA ASN A 40 1.72 -0.24 2.48
C ASN A 40 3.19 -0.67 2.49
N LEU A 41 3.96 -0.31 1.47
CA LEU A 41 5.40 -0.60 1.41
C LEU A 41 6.21 0.21 2.43
N ILE A 42 5.82 1.45 2.72
CA ILE A 42 6.47 2.26 3.78
C ILE A 42 6.28 1.59 5.15
N ILE A 43 5.04 1.19 5.46
CA ILE A 43 4.74 0.48 6.71
C ILE A 43 5.56 -0.80 6.80
N LEU A 44 5.58 -1.61 5.72
CA LEU A 44 6.34 -2.85 5.69
C LEU A 44 7.86 -2.61 5.87
N ALA A 45 8.42 -1.59 5.22
CA ALA A 45 9.83 -1.26 5.30
C ALA A 45 10.25 -0.77 6.70
N SER A 46 9.32 -0.18 7.47
CA SER A 46 9.60 0.29 8.84
C SER A 46 9.96 -0.83 9.83
N GLY A 47 9.54 -2.08 9.56
CA GLY A 47 9.82 -3.25 10.39
C GLY A 47 11.18 -3.91 10.19
N GLY A 48 12.00 -3.36 9.29
CA GLY A 48 13.24 -3.98 8.86
C GLY A 48 13.01 -5.12 7.86
N LEU A 49 13.72 -5.06 6.74
CA LEU A 49 13.60 -6.00 5.64
C LEU A 49 14.49 -7.23 5.89
N LYS A 50 14.18 -8.00 6.94
CA LYS A 50 14.87 -9.25 7.24
C LYS A 50 14.41 -10.34 6.26
N GLN A 51 15.35 -10.87 5.48
CA GLN A 51 15.10 -12.01 4.60
C GLN A 51 15.06 -13.31 5.41
N ASN A 52 14.21 -14.26 5.01
CA ASN A 52 14.12 -15.61 5.59
C ASN A 52 13.67 -15.69 7.07
N ALA A 53 13.05 -14.64 7.60
CA ALA A 53 12.51 -14.60 8.95
C ALA A 53 10.98 -14.46 8.91
N PRO A 54 10.20 -15.53 8.65
CA PRO A 54 8.75 -15.43 8.67
C PRO A 54 8.28 -14.95 10.06
N ALA A 55 7.33 -14.00 10.11
CA ALA A 55 6.70 -13.55 11.37
C ALA A 55 5.66 -14.56 11.87
N LEU A 56 5.94 -15.85 11.70
CA LEU A 56 5.16 -16.96 12.22
C LEU A 56 5.94 -17.54 13.40
N ILE A 57 5.24 -17.84 14.49
CA ILE A 57 5.83 -18.50 15.65
C ILE A 57 6.21 -19.93 15.24
N SER A 58 7.45 -20.10 14.79
CA SER A 58 8.08 -21.39 14.54
C SER A 58 8.88 -21.77 15.78
N LYS A 59 8.65 -22.98 16.30
CA LYS A 59 9.38 -23.54 17.46
C LYS A 59 10.90 -23.60 17.28
N SER A 60 11.41 -23.38 16.05
CA SER A 60 12.82 -23.58 15.67
C SER A 60 13.51 -22.34 15.07
N SER A 61 12.82 -21.21 14.92
CA SER A 61 13.41 -20.04 14.22
C SER A 61 13.88 -18.98 15.21
N ARG A 62 15.21 -18.83 15.34
CA ARG A 62 15.86 -17.75 16.12
C ARG A 62 15.76 -16.38 15.44
N ASP A 63 15.44 -16.35 14.15
CA ASP A 63 15.17 -15.12 13.39
C ASP A 63 13.67 -15.03 13.06
N MET A 64 12.97 -14.18 13.81
CA MET A 64 11.59 -13.77 13.51
C MET A 64 11.61 -12.32 12.99
N ALA A 65 10.85 -12.03 11.93
CA ALA A 65 10.56 -10.67 11.54
C ALA A 65 9.56 -10.04 12.53
N ASP A 66 9.57 -8.71 12.63
CA ASP A 66 8.65 -7.97 13.49
C ASP A 66 7.21 -8.18 13.00
N PRO A 67 6.31 -8.77 13.82
CA PRO A 67 4.92 -8.97 13.46
C PRO A 67 4.11 -7.67 13.44
N LEU A 68 4.57 -6.61 14.08
CA LEU A 68 3.86 -5.34 14.20
C LEU A 68 3.57 -4.69 12.83
N PRO A 69 4.57 -4.42 11.96
CA PRO A 69 4.31 -3.85 10.63
C PRO A 69 3.45 -4.74 9.73
N GLN A 70 3.43 -6.06 9.95
CA GLN A 70 2.56 -6.97 9.20
C GLN A 70 1.09 -6.84 9.60
N ALA A 71 0.81 -6.70 10.89
CA ALA A 71 -0.54 -6.43 11.37
C ALA A 71 -1.03 -5.04 10.91
N LEU A 72 -0.14 -4.05 10.93
CA LEU A 72 -0.43 -2.69 10.45
C LEU A 72 -0.72 -2.66 8.95
N VAL A 73 0.06 -3.37 8.13
CA VAL A 73 -0.19 -3.40 6.67
C VAL A 73 -1.49 -4.10 6.33
N LEU A 74 -1.85 -5.20 7.02
CA LEU A 74 -3.13 -5.87 6.80
C LEU A 74 -4.32 -4.94 7.11
N THR A 75 -4.20 -4.17 8.19
CA THR A 75 -5.22 -3.17 8.56
C THR A 75 -5.31 -2.06 7.51
N ALA A 76 -4.17 -1.54 7.05
CA ALA A 76 -4.12 -0.52 6.00
C ALA A 76 -4.74 -1.01 4.69
N ILE A 77 -4.51 -2.27 4.30
CA ILE A 77 -5.10 -2.89 3.10
C ILE A 77 -6.63 -2.91 3.18
N VAL A 78 -7.21 -3.33 4.31
CA VAL A 78 -8.67 -3.41 4.46
C VAL A 78 -9.32 -2.01 4.43
N ILE A 79 -8.70 -1.03 5.10
CA ILE A 79 -9.15 0.37 5.06
C ILE A 79 -9.07 0.92 3.64
N GLY A 80 -7.94 0.71 2.95
CA GLY A 80 -7.73 1.15 1.57
C GLY A 80 -8.76 0.54 0.61
N PHE A 81 -9.08 -0.75 0.76
CA PHE A 81 -10.12 -1.41 -0.02
C PHE A 81 -11.51 -0.78 0.20
N GLY A 82 -11.89 -0.53 1.46
CA GLY A 82 -13.17 0.10 1.78
C GLY A 82 -13.32 1.50 1.19
N ILE A 83 -12.28 2.33 1.29
CA ILE A 83 -12.26 3.68 0.71
C ILE A 83 -12.33 3.60 -0.82
N LEU A 84 -11.59 2.69 -1.45
CA LEU A 84 -11.60 2.52 -2.90
C LEU A 84 -12.97 2.10 -3.43
N ALA A 85 -13.61 1.13 -2.78
CA ALA A 85 -14.96 0.67 -3.13
C ALA A 85 -15.99 1.80 -3.00
N PHE A 86 -15.89 2.60 -1.94
CA PHE A 86 -16.74 3.77 -1.74
C PHE A 86 -16.55 4.82 -2.84
N ILE A 87 -15.31 5.18 -3.16
CA ILE A 87 -15.01 6.16 -4.21
C ILE A 87 -15.48 5.67 -5.59
N LEU A 88 -15.26 4.40 -5.91
CA LEU A 88 -15.76 3.81 -7.16
C LEU A 88 -17.29 3.92 -7.25
N THR A 89 -18.00 3.64 -6.15
CA THR A 89 -19.46 3.77 -6.10
C THR A 89 -19.91 5.22 -6.33
N LEU A 90 -19.23 6.20 -5.73
CA LEU A 90 -19.53 7.62 -5.96
C LEU A 90 -19.24 8.06 -7.39
N LEU A 91 -18.14 7.59 -7.98
CA LEU A 91 -17.77 7.94 -9.35
C LEU A 91 -18.77 7.39 -10.35
N THR A 92 -19.20 6.13 -10.20
CA THR A 92 -20.26 5.54 -11.02
C THR A 92 -21.56 6.33 -10.89
N ARG A 93 -22.00 6.63 -9.66
CA ARG A 93 -23.22 7.40 -9.42
C ARG A 93 -23.17 8.81 -10.01
N SER A 94 -22.02 9.48 -9.96
CA SER A 94 -21.81 10.81 -10.55
C SER A 94 -21.77 10.79 -12.08
N SER A 95 -21.61 9.62 -12.70
CA SER A 95 -21.60 9.47 -14.14
C SER A 95 -22.99 9.21 -14.72
N ASP A 96 -23.91 8.73 -13.88
CA ASP A 96 -25.31 8.44 -14.25
C ASP A 96 -26.25 9.65 -14.03
N SER A 97 -25.79 10.74 -13.41
CA SER A 97 -26.54 12.01 -13.29
C SER A 97 -26.09 13.04 -14.32
#